data_AF-A0A6J3E347-F1
#
_entry.id   AF-A0A6J3E347-F1
#
_cell.length_a   1.000
_cell.length_b   1.000
_cell.length_c   1.000
_cell.angle_alpha   90.00
_cell.angle_beta   90.00
_cell.angle_gamma   90.00
#
_symmetry.space_group_name_H-M   'P 1'
#
loop_
_entity.id
_entity.type
_entity.pdbx_description
1 polymer ?
#
loop_
_entity_poly.entity_id
_entity_poly.type
_entity_poly.pdbx_seq_one_letter_code
_entity_poly.pdbx_strand_id
1 'polypeptide(L)'
;MQSRRADISQQTQELRNIITLQEQGKKFFTQSSEEKLSQNRDLLPQLRGMVQEDVHALGIAQKREQLIISDACRAQKNLDIVLAGKTVEGAREKLQSSIFERVNACNALLYEVRRRGQTQDELQQRLQQLLDVKIDDKRIQEQVQMIRQLENSIEKMLMKVRTGQKVTLLYLAVKDVLKKELAYLPLHLDLLHGMAGVYHGELEDMELMALDALKANNITKEELAKLEREFLAERELRHRSLAAQKVQIDRLWLKNASEKHLRAQARYDLAMDFPALLPQDSLTGTKLEATKSQIQHEAQVTAEVEKAKAAVQCSRLWDITGRLLAQQKSTAELEQHIGECEEKRQALKAMLKDLELKQAELKFRQPPSAISCRRLETELRTSLQQEEARLEQARAQSLRNQELLLLFENGIDNLFIRLYGIDVPEQDVSVELKGVDEKLQYCEQKLQHLVQRVASLPAPSYSPDEDNEIFVKVRNFLEKTTAREPQNLKISLEDIGSAVQDPFDFADKDDGLVLTREDIKKQGLHLIESKMKSGKRK
;
A
#
# COMPACT_ATOMS: atom_id res chain seq x y z
N MET A 1 -84.56 -14.45 168.63
CA MET A 1 -83.28 -14.85 168.00
C MET A 1 -83.30 -16.22 167.30
N GLN A 2 -84.39 -17.00 167.26
CA GLN A 2 -84.35 -18.38 166.72
C GLN A 2 -84.47 -18.50 165.17
N SER A 3 -85.15 -17.57 164.49
CA SER A 3 -85.45 -17.68 163.05
C SER A 3 -84.20 -17.81 162.14
N ARG A 4 -83.14 -17.03 162.38
CA ARG A 4 -81.93 -17.01 161.52
C ARG A 4 -81.18 -18.35 161.43
N ARG A 5 -81.39 -19.31 162.34
CA ARG A 5 -80.76 -20.65 162.25
C ARG A 5 -81.47 -21.60 161.28
N ALA A 6 -82.77 -21.42 161.04
CA ALA A 6 -83.52 -22.27 160.11
C ALA A 6 -83.23 -21.89 158.65
N ASP A 7 -83.24 -20.58 158.34
CA ASP A 7 -82.94 -20.01 157.02
C ASP A 7 -81.55 -20.44 156.50
N ILE A 8 -80.50 -20.27 157.32
CA ILE A 8 -79.14 -20.74 156.99
C ILE A 8 -79.09 -22.26 156.76
N SER A 9 -79.89 -23.05 157.49
CA SER A 9 -79.97 -24.51 157.29
C SER A 9 -80.59 -24.87 155.94
N GLN A 10 -81.61 -24.14 155.49
CA GLN A 10 -82.23 -24.37 154.18
C GLN A 10 -81.29 -23.95 153.05
N GLN A 11 -80.70 -22.75 153.11
CA GLN A 11 -79.72 -22.30 152.10
C GLN A 11 -78.51 -23.25 152.01
N THR A 12 -78.05 -23.81 153.14
CA THR A 12 -76.98 -24.82 153.16
C THR A 12 -77.41 -26.11 152.44
N GLN A 13 -78.68 -26.51 152.54
CA GLN A 13 -79.19 -27.71 151.85
C GLN A 13 -79.43 -27.45 150.36
N GLU A 14 -79.91 -26.27 149.97
CA GLU A 14 -80.06 -25.87 148.57
C GLU A 14 -78.70 -25.79 147.87
N LEU A 15 -77.68 -25.20 148.50
CA LEU A 15 -76.30 -25.20 147.98
C LEU A 15 -75.73 -26.61 147.86
N ARG A 16 -76.00 -27.51 148.82
CA ARG A 16 -75.62 -28.93 148.70
C ARG A 16 -76.29 -29.60 147.49
N ASN A 17 -77.59 -29.36 147.28
CA ASN A 17 -78.32 -29.90 146.13
C ASN A 17 -77.81 -29.35 144.79
N ILE A 18 -77.42 -28.06 144.73
CA ILE A 18 -76.80 -27.46 143.54
C ILE A 18 -75.41 -28.06 143.29
N ILE A 19 -74.61 -28.26 144.33
CA ILE A 19 -73.28 -28.89 144.22
C ILE A 19 -73.39 -30.33 143.72
N THR A 20 -74.28 -31.15 144.30
CA THR A 20 -74.44 -32.54 143.85
C THR A 20 -74.97 -32.63 142.41
N LEU A 21 -75.84 -31.71 141.99
CA LEU A 21 -76.35 -31.66 140.61
C LEU A 21 -75.28 -31.15 139.62
N GLN A 22 -74.42 -30.21 140.02
CA GLN A 22 -73.24 -29.83 139.23
C GLN A 22 -72.19 -30.95 139.16
N GLU A 23 -71.99 -31.72 140.22
CA GLU A 23 -71.14 -32.91 140.19
C GLU A 23 -71.70 -34.01 139.29
N GLN A 24 -73.02 -34.23 139.31
CA GLN A 24 -73.69 -35.13 138.37
C GLN A 24 -73.54 -34.65 136.92
N GLY A 25 -73.78 -33.35 136.65
CA GLY A 25 -73.58 -32.77 135.33
C GLY A 25 -72.14 -32.89 134.83
N LYS A 26 -71.14 -32.68 135.70
CA LYS A 26 -69.73 -32.94 135.39
C LYS A 26 -69.48 -34.41 135.08
N LYS A 27 -70.00 -35.35 135.87
CA LYS A 27 -69.88 -36.80 135.66
C LYS A 27 -70.51 -37.25 134.33
N PHE A 28 -71.70 -36.76 133.98
CA PHE A 28 -72.33 -37.06 132.69
C PHE A 28 -71.55 -36.46 131.51
N PHE A 29 -71.00 -35.24 131.65
CA PHE A 29 -70.16 -34.66 130.61
C PHE A 29 -68.84 -35.43 130.42
N THR A 30 -68.15 -35.80 131.50
CA THR A 30 -66.94 -36.63 131.40
C THR A 30 -67.27 -37.97 130.76
N GLN A 31 -68.32 -38.67 131.22
CA GLN A 31 -68.76 -39.93 130.63
C GLN A 31 -69.07 -39.82 129.12
N SER A 32 -69.83 -38.81 128.69
CA SER A 32 -70.12 -38.63 127.25
C SER A 32 -68.89 -38.21 126.43
N SER A 33 -67.91 -37.52 127.05
CA SER A 33 -66.64 -37.22 126.39
C SER A 33 -65.72 -38.45 126.31
N GLU A 34 -65.70 -39.30 127.33
CA GLU A 34 -64.97 -40.57 127.39
C GLU A 34 -65.57 -41.59 126.41
N GLU A 35 -66.89 -41.65 126.30
CA GLU A 35 -67.63 -42.48 125.33
C GLU A 35 -67.36 -42.03 123.87
N LYS A 36 -67.32 -40.73 123.60
CA LYS A 36 -66.90 -40.23 122.27
C LYS A 36 -65.41 -40.46 122.01
N LEU A 37 -64.57 -40.43 123.04
CA LEU A 37 -63.14 -40.75 122.90
C LEU A 37 -62.90 -42.25 122.70
N SER A 38 -63.69 -43.15 123.30
CA SER A 38 -63.62 -44.59 122.99
C SER A 38 -64.14 -44.87 121.59
N GLN A 39 -65.30 -44.36 121.20
CA GLN A 39 -65.83 -44.47 119.83
C GLN A 39 -64.79 -44.00 118.79
N ASN A 40 -64.14 -42.85 119.01
CA ASN A 40 -63.06 -42.37 118.12
C ASN A 40 -61.80 -43.24 118.18
N ARG A 41 -61.45 -43.80 119.33
CA ARG A 41 -60.31 -44.72 119.52
C ARG A 41 -60.54 -46.06 118.81
N ASP A 42 -61.79 -46.48 118.64
CA ASP A 42 -62.18 -47.71 117.94
C ASP A 42 -62.37 -47.49 116.43
N LEU A 43 -62.81 -46.29 116.02
CA LEU A 43 -62.96 -45.88 114.61
C LEU A 43 -61.62 -45.52 113.92
N LEU A 44 -60.68 -44.88 114.62
CA LEU A 44 -59.39 -44.47 114.03
C LEU A 44 -58.55 -45.65 113.47
N PRO A 45 -58.48 -46.82 114.13
CA PRO A 45 -57.87 -48.02 113.55
C PRO A 45 -58.57 -48.49 112.27
N GLN A 46 -59.90 -48.44 112.21
CA GLN A 46 -60.68 -48.89 111.03
C GLN A 46 -60.40 -47.99 109.82
N LEU A 47 -60.45 -46.66 110.00
CA LEU A 47 -60.12 -45.69 108.95
C LEU A 47 -58.65 -45.81 108.49
N ARG A 48 -57.72 -46.13 109.40
CA ARG A 48 -56.32 -46.41 109.04
C ARG A 48 -56.17 -47.72 108.27
N GLY A 49 -56.95 -48.74 108.61
CA GLY A 49 -57.04 -50.00 107.85
C GLY A 49 -57.50 -49.75 106.42
N MET A 50 -58.65 -49.09 106.25
CA MET A 50 -59.19 -48.69 104.93
C MET A 50 -58.15 -47.92 104.09
N VAL A 51 -57.50 -46.90 104.67
CA VAL A 51 -56.47 -46.13 103.93
C VAL A 51 -55.24 -46.98 103.60
N GLN A 52 -54.86 -47.95 104.43
CA GLN A 52 -53.79 -48.91 104.10
C GLN A 52 -54.20 -49.88 103.00
N GLU A 53 -55.46 -50.34 103.00
CA GLU A 53 -56.03 -51.18 101.94
C GLU A 53 -56.13 -50.44 100.60
N ASP A 54 -56.58 -49.18 100.60
CA ASP A 54 -56.61 -48.30 99.42
C ASP A 54 -55.21 -48.04 98.86
N VAL A 55 -54.24 -47.69 99.72
CA VAL A 55 -52.84 -47.49 99.31
C VAL A 55 -52.22 -48.79 98.77
N HIS A 56 -52.56 -49.94 99.36
CA HIS A 56 -52.14 -51.25 98.86
C HIS A 56 -52.79 -51.59 97.51
N ALA A 57 -54.08 -51.30 97.32
CA ALA A 57 -54.80 -51.49 96.08
C ALA A 57 -54.24 -50.61 94.95
N LEU A 58 -53.96 -49.32 95.23
CA LEU A 58 -53.26 -48.41 94.31
C LEU A 58 -51.85 -48.92 93.97
N GLY A 59 -51.11 -49.43 94.95
CA GLY A 59 -49.80 -50.05 94.74
C GLY A 59 -49.86 -51.33 93.88
N ILE A 60 -50.95 -52.09 93.93
CA ILE A 60 -51.21 -53.23 93.04
C ILE A 60 -51.58 -52.75 91.64
N ALA A 61 -52.43 -51.71 91.51
CA ALA A 61 -52.81 -51.13 90.23
C ALA A 61 -51.58 -50.60 89.46
N GLN A 62 -50.77 -49.76 90.10
CA GLN A 62 -49.54 -49.23 89.50
C GLN A 62 -48.55 -50.33 89.07
N LYS A 63 -48.41 -51.41 89.85
CA LYS A 63 -47.59 -52.57 89.46
C LYS A 63 -48.14 -53.31 88.24
N ARG A 64 -49.47 -53.43 88.12
CA ARG A 64 -50.13 -54.02 86.94
C ARG A 64 -49.94 -53.13 85.71
N GLU A 65 -50.11 -51.82 85.84
CA GLU A 65 -49.86 -50.84 84.77
C GLU A 65 -48.40 -50.90 84.29
N GLN A 66 -47.43 -50.93 85.21
CA GLN A 66 -46.01 -51.09 84.87
C GLN A 66 -45.73 -52.39 84.12
N LEU A 67 -46.27 -53.53 84.58
CA LEU A 67 -46.11 -54.82 83.89
C LEU A 67 -46.71 -54.78 82.48
N ILE A 68 -47.90 -54.18 82.30
CA ILE A 68 -48.55 -54.03 80.99
C ILE A 68 -47.71 -53.15 80.06
N ILE A 69 -47.16 -52.04 80.57
CA ILE A 69 -46.31 -51.12 79.80
C ILE A 69 -45.01 -51.82 79.37
N SER A 70 -44.31 -52.50 80.28
CA SER A 70 -43.04 -53.17 79.96
C SER A 70 -43.21 -54.40 79.07
N ASP A 71 -44.34 -55.13 79.17
CA ASP A 71 -44.64 -56.21 78.21
C ASP A 71 -44.98 -55.67 76.82
N ALA A 72 -45.70 -54.56 76.71
CA ALA A 72 -45.90 -53.87 75.43
C ALA A 72 -44.59 -53.28 74.87
N CYS A 73 -43.70 -52.79 75.72
CA CYS A 73 -42.40 -52.20 75.36
C CYS A 73 -41.25 -53.22 75.25
N ARG A 74 -41.52 -54.52 75.38
CA ARG A 74 -40.52 -55.61 75.45
C ARG A 74 -39.50 -55.62 74.28
N ALA A 75 -39.88 -55.11 73.11
CA ALA A 75 -39.03 -54.97 71.94
C ALA A 75 -38.24 -53.64 71.85
N GLN A 76 -38.58 -52.63 72.66
CA GLN A 76 -38.04 -51.26 72.58
C GLN A 76 -37.71 -50.70 73.96
N LYS A 77 -36.57 -51.13 74.51
CA LYS A 77 -36.05 -50.74 75.84
C LYS A 77 -36.03 -49.23 76.10
N ASN A 78 -35.80 -48.41 75.06
CA ASN A 78 -35.79 -46.96 75.19
C ASN A 78 -37.19 -46.37 75.40
N LEU A 79 -38.25 -46.99 74.85
CA LEU A 79 -39.63 -46.60 75.14
C LEU A 79 -40.03 -47.02 76.56
N ASP A 80 -39.66 -48.22 76.99
CA ASP A 80 -39.92 -48.73 78.34
C ASP A 80 -39.44 -47.75 79.42
N ILE A 81 -38.18 -47.29 79.31
CA ILE A 81 -37.59 -46.25 80.18
C ILE A 81 -38.35 -44.91 80.11
N VAL A 82 -38.76 -44.48 78.91
CA VAL A 82 -39.50 -43.22 78.72
C VAL A 82 -40.94 -43.29 79.22
N LEU A 83 -41.54 -44.49 79.27
CA LEU A 83 -42.93 -44.71 79.67
C LEU A 83 -43.08 -45.13 81.14
N ALA A 84 -42.02 -45.64 81.78
CA ALA A 84 -41.97 -45.93 83.22
C ALA A 84 -42.63 -44.85 84.10
N GLY A 85 -43.35 -45.32 85.13
CA GLY A 85 -44.04 -44.46 86.11
C GLY A 85 -45.30 -43.73 85.62
N LYS A 86 -45.88 -44.11 84.47
CA LYS A 86 -47.15 -43.57 83.96
C LYS A 86 -48.26 -44.62 84.02
N THR A 87 -49.51 -44.17 83.98
CA THR A 87 -50.65 -45.05 83.69
C THR A 87 -50.63 -45.48 82.23
N VAL A 88 -51.41 -46.52 81.90
CA VAL A 88 -51.50 -47.09 80.55
C VAL A 88 -52.04 -46.06 79.54
N GLU A 89 -52.93 -45.17 79.96
CA GLU A 89 -53.50 -44.08 79.16
C GLU A 89 -52.42 -43.05 78.83
N GLY A 90 -51.72 -42.53 79.84
CA GLY A 90 -50.65 -41.54 79.66
C GLY A 90 -49.43 -42.10 78.90
N ALA A 91 -49.26 -43.42 78.87
CA ALA A 91 -48.30 -44.10 78.02
C ALA A 91 -48.79 -44.22 76.56
N ARG A 92 -50.05 -44.62 76.36
CA ARG A 92 -50.72 -44.70 75.06
C ARG A 92 -50.76 -43.35 74.35
N GLU A 93 -51.11 -42.27 75.05
CA GLU A 93 -51.17 -40.92 74.49
C GLU A 93 -49.79 -40.48 73.95
N LYS A 94 -48.72 -40.63 74.74
CA LYS A 94 -47.36 -40.26 74.30
C LYS A 94 -46.87 -41.11 73.12
N LEU A 95 -47.21 -42.40 73.08
CA LEU A 95 -46.94 -43.26 71.93
C LEU A 95 -47.71 -42.78 70.69
N GLN A 96 -48.99 -42.44 70.85
CA GLN A 96 -49.84 -41.93 69.77
C GLN A 96 -49.36 -40.57 69.24
N SER A 97 -48.92 -39.64 70.12
CA SER A 97 -48.28 -38.39 69.73
C SER A 97 -47.00 -38.62 68.93
N SER A 98 -46.10 -39.49 69.41
CA SER A 98 -44.84 -39.79 68.70
C SER A 98 -45.07 -40.47 67.35
N ILE A 99 -46.08 -41.33 67.23
CA ILE A 99 -46.51 -41.90 65.94
C ILE A 99 -47.02 -40.80 65.02
N PHE A 100 -47.85 -39.87 65.51
CA PHE A 100 -48.38 -38.76 64.72
C PHE A 100 -47.28 -37.79 64.24
N GLU A 101 -46.34 -37.43 65.11
CA GLU A 101 -45.13 -36.65 64.76
C GLU A 101 -44.33 -37.33 63.64
N ARG A 102 -44.06 -38.64 63.78
CA ARG A 102 -43.33 -39.40 62.76
C ARG A 102 -44.10 -39.53 61.45
N VAL A 103 -45.41 -39.74 61.49
CA VAL A 103 -46.27 -39.76 60.29
C VAL A 103 -46.26 -38.40 59.59
N ASN A 104 -46.34 -37.29 60.34
CA ASN A 104 -46.25 -35.94 59.77
C ASN A 104 -44.88 -35.66 59.14
N ALA A 105 -43.79 -36.09 59.79
CA ALA A 105 -42.44 -36.00 59.22
C ALA A 105 -42.31 -36.82 57.92
N CYS A 106 -42.84 -38.05 57.88
CA CYS A 106 -42.89 -38.87 56.68
C CYS A 106 -43.73 -38.22 55.57
N ASN A 107 -44.89 -37.64 55.89
CA ASN A 107 -45.76 -36.95 54.93
C ASN A 107 -45.09 -35.70 54.33
N ALA A 108 -44.38 -34.91 55.15
CA ALA A 108 -43.62 -33.75 54.69
C ALA A 108 -42.46 -34.16 53.75
N LEU A 109 -41.72 -35.21 54.10
CA LEU A 109 -40.66 -35.77 53.23
C LEU A 109 -41.24 -36.33 51.92
N LEU A 110 -42.39 -37.00 51.96
CA LEU A 110 -43.06 -37.55 50.78
C LEU A 110 -43.58 -36.44 49.84
N TYR A 111 -44.06 -35.33 50.40
CA TYR A 111 -44.39 -34.12 49.63
C TYR A 111 -43.15 -33.49 48.97
N GLU A 112 -42.05 -33.34 49.71
CA GLU A 112 -40.77 -32.85 49.17
C GLU A 112 -40.24 -33.73 48.03
N VAL A 113 -40.30 -35.05 48.16
CA VAL A 113 -39.90 -36.00 47.11
C VAL A 113 -40.80 -35.85 45.87
N ARG A 114 -42.11 -35.71 46.02
CA ARG A 114 -43.03 -35.47 44.89
C ARG A 114 -42.74 -34.15 44.18
N ARG A 115 -42.52 -33.05 44.92
CA ARG A 115 -42.19 -31.73 44.33
C ARG A 115 -40.87 -31.78 43.56
N ARG A 116 -39.87 -32.49 44.09
CA ARG A 116 -38.57 -32.71 43.41
C ARG A 116 -38.72 -33.55 42.14
N GLY A 117 -39.54 -34.61 42.17
CA GLY A 117 -39.88 -35.41 40.99
C GLY A 117 -40.50 -34.55 39.88
N GLN A 118 -41.56 -33.80 40.20
CA GLN A 118 -42.19 -32.87 39.24
C GLN A 118 -41.19 -31.87 38.65
N THR A 119 -40.31 -31.31 39.48
CA THR A 119 -39.25 -30.38 39.02
C THR A 119 -38.26 -31.08 38.08
N GLN A 120 -37.91 -32.35 38.34
CA GLN A 120 -37.04 -33.15 37.48
C GLN A 120 -37.73 -33.49 36.16
N ASP A 121 -39.01 -33.86 36.17
CA ASP A 121 -39.79 -34.18 34.98
C ASP A 121 -39.90 -32.95 34.05
N GLU A 122 -40.18 -31.76 34.61
CA GLU A 122 -40.16 -30.49 33.87
C GLU A 122 -38.80 -30.20 33.23
N LEU A 123 -37.70 -30.40 33.98
CA LEU A 123 -36.34 -30.18 33.47
C LEU A 123 -35.95 -31.19 32.39
N GLN A 124 -36.39 -32.45 32.51
CA GLN A 124 -36.21 -33.46 31.47
C GLN A 124 -37.01 -33.14 30.20
N GLN A 125 -38.25 -32.66 30.32
CA GLN A 125 -39.03 -32.20 29.17
C GLN A 125 -38.39 -31.00 28.47
N ARG A 126 -37.88 -30.01 29.21
CA ARG A 126 -37.15 -28.87 28.63
C ARG A 126 -35.84 -29.29 27.97
N LEU A 127 -35.09 -30.22 28.56
CA LEU A 127 -33.89 -30.78 27.96
C LEU A 127 -34.21 -31.52 26.66
N GLN A 128 -35.25 -32.36 26.66
CA GLN A 128 -35.70 -33.08 25.47
C GLN A 128 -36.13 -32.12 24.35
N GLN A 129 -36.90 -31.07 24.69
CA GLN A 129 -37.25 -30.01 23.73
C GLN A 129 -36.00 -29.33 23.13
N LEU A 130 -34.98 -29.04 23.94
CA LEU A 130 -33.73 -28.42 23.45
C LEU A 130 -32.88 -29.37 22.59
N LEU A 131 -33.01 -30.70 22.77
CA LEU A 131 -32.35 -31.71 21.94
C LEU A 131 -33.13 -32.00 20.64
N ASP A 132 -34.46 -31.96 20.69
CA ASP A 132 -35.35 -32.13 19.54
C ASP A 132 -35.46 -30.86 18.67
N VAL A 133 -35.01 -29.69 19.17
CA VAL A 133 -34.65 -28.53 18.34
C VAL A 133 -33.37 -28.85 17.56
N LYS A 134 -33.53 -29.71 16.56
CA LYS A 134 -32.70 -29.67 15.36
C LYS A 134 -32.81 -28.25 14.80
N ILE A 135 -31.68 -27.57 14.66
CA ILE A 135 -31.60 -26.31 13.93
C ILE A 135 -32.14 -26.61 12.53
N ASP A 136 -33.20 -25.92 12.10
CA ASP A 136 -33.91 -26.22 10.84
C ASP A 136 -32.94 -26.55 9.70
N ASP A 137 -32.88 -27.84 9.30
CA ASP A 137 -31.97 -28.30 8.24
C ASP A 137 -32.21 -27.48 6.96
N LYS A 138 -33.46 -27.07 6.73
CA LYS A 138 -33.87 -26.16 5.66
C LYS A 138 -33.19 -24.78 5.75
N ARG A 139 -33.12 -24.17 6.92
CA ARG A 139 -32.48 -22.85 7.12
C ARG A 139 -30.96 -22.93 6.93
N ILE A 140 -30.34 -24.02 7.39
CA ILE A 140 -28.93 -24.32 7.13
C ILE A 140 -28.71 -24.54 5.62
N GLN A 141 -29.60 -25.29 4.96
CA GLN A 141 -29.54 -25.56 3.52
C GLN A 141 -29.70 -24.28 2.68
N GLU A 142 -30.63 -23.39 3.05
CA GLU A 142 -30.82 -22.07 2.44
C GLU A 142 -29.56 -21.20 2.60
N GLN A 143 -28.94 -21.18 3.80
CA GLN A 143 -27.67 -20.49 4.03
C GLN A 143 -26.51 -21.09 3.20
N VAL A 144 -26.39 -22.42 3.13
CA VAL A 144 -25.37 -23.10 2.31
C VAL A 144 -25.58 -22.85 0.81
N GLN A 145 -26.82 -22.75 0.33
CA GLN A 145 -27.11 -22.34 -1.04
C GLN A 145 -26.72 -20.88 -1.30
N MET A 146 -27.02 -19.97 -0.36
CA MET A 146 -26.63 -18.56 -0.46
C MET A 146 -25.09 -18.40 -0.48
N ILE A 147 -24.38 -19.11 0.39
CA ILE A 147 -22.90 -19.13 0.41
C ILE A 147 -22.37 -19.58 -0.97
N ARG A 148 -22.85 -20.70 -1.50
CA ARG A 148 -22.46 -21.18 -2.84
C ARG A 148 -22.75 -20.19 -3.96
N GLN A 149 -23.85 -19.44 -3.88
CA GLN A 149 -24.17 -18.39 -4.87
C GLN A 149 -23.21 -17.21 -4.76
N LEU A 150 -22.85 -16.80 -3.55
CA LEU A 150 -21.87 -15.73 -3.30
C LEU A 150 -20.45 -16.14 -3.74
N GLU A 151 -20.00 -17.35 -3.41
CA GLU A 151 -18.72 -17.93 -3.88
C GLU A 151 -18.64 -17.91 -5.41
N ASN A 152 -19.68 -18.42 -6.09
CA ASN A 152 -19.77 -18.40 -7.55
C ASN A 152 -19.80 -16.98 -8.15
N SER A 153 -20.35 -15.99 -7.43
CA SER A 153 -20.36 -14.60 -7.84
C SER A 153 -18.97 -13.96 -7.71
N ILE A 154 -18.28 -14.23 -6.60
CA ILE A 154 -16.91 -13.77 -6.31
C ILE A 154 -15.92 -14.37 -7.32
N GLU A 155 -15.97 -15.68 -7.59
CA GLU A 155 -15.14 -16.34 -8.60
C GLU A 155 -15.31 -15.70 -9.99
N LYS A 156 -16.56 -15.49 -10.42
CA LYS A 156 -16.88 -14.80 -11.70
C LYS A 156 -16.37 -13.35 -11.71
N MET A 157 -16.42 -12.65 -10.58
CA MET A 157 -15.93 -11.28 -10.45
C MET A 157 -14.40 -11.22 -10.51
N LEU A 158 -13.70 -12.11 -9.80
CA LEU A 158 -12.24 -12.25 -9.86
C LEU A 158 -11.75 -12.58 -11.28
N MET A 159 -12.44 -13.47 -11.98
CA MET A 159 -12.12 -13.80 -13.38
C MET A 159 -12.40 -12.64 -14.35
N LYS A 160 -13.46 -11.84 -14.12
CA LYS A 160 -13.66 -10.57 -14.83
C LYS A 160 -12.53 -9.57 -14.56
N VAL A 161 -12.12 -9.38 -13.30
CA VAL A 161 -11.03 -8.47 -12.92
C VAL A 161 -9.71 -8.90 -13.54
N ARG A 162 -9.32 -10.18 -13.44
CA ARG A 162 -8.12 -10.74 -14.08
C ARG A 162 -8.13 -10.55 -15.60
N THR A 163 -9.28 -10.69 -16.24
CA THR A 163 -9.44 -10.49 -17.69
C THR A 163 -9.31 -9.01 -18.05
N GLY A 164 -9.98 -8.13 -17.30
CA GLY A 164 -9.87 -6.67 -17.46
C GLY A 164 -8.44 -6.17 -17.27
N GLN A 165 -7.72 -6.67 -16.26
CA GLN A 165 -6.29 -6.36 -16.05
C GLN A 165 -5.43 -6.74 -17.26
N LYS A 166 -5.61 -7.95 -17.82
CA LYS A 166 -4.90 -8.38 -19.04
C LYS A 166 -5.21 -7.46 -20.23
N VAL A 167 -6.49 -7.11 -20.42
CA VAL A 167 -6.93 -6.20 -21.49
C VAL A 167 -6.33 -4.79 -21.31
N THR A 168 -6.32 -4.25 -20.09
CA THR A 168 -5.70 -2.95 -19.78
C THR A 168 -4.20 -2.96 -20.05
N LEU A 169 -3.48 -4.02 -19.67
CA LEU A 169 -2.04 -4.16 -19.95
C LEU A 169 -1.76 -4.20 -21.46
N LEU A 170 -2.60 -4.89 -22.25
CA LEU A 170 -2.50 -4.90 -23.71
C LEU A 170 -2.77 -3.51 -24.31
N TYR A 171 -3.80 -2.79 -23.85
CA TYR A 171 -4.06 -1.42 -24.30
C TYR A 171 -2.93 -0.44 -23.96
N LEU A 172 -2.29 -0.59 -22.79
CA LEU A 172 -1.12 0.22 -22.42
C LEU A 172 0.09 -0.10 -23.32
N ALA A 173 0.36 -1.38 -23.58
CA ALA A 173 1.43 -1.78 -24.49
C ALA A 173 1.22 -1.25 -25.92
N VAL A 174 -0.01 -1.35 -26.46
CA VAL A 174 -0.36 -0.78 -27.77
C VAL A 174 -0.23 0.74 -27.77
N LYS A 175 -0.69 1.42 -26.72
CA LYS A 175 -0.55 2.88 -26.56
C LYS A 175 0.91 3.32 -26.57
N ASP A 176 1.80 2.58 -25.91
CA ASP A 176 3.22 2.94 -25.82
C ASP A 176 4.02 2.56 -27.08
N VAL A 177 3.54 1.61 -27.90
CA VAL A 177 4.02 1.45 -29.29
C VAL A 177 3.56 2.63 -30.15
N LEU A 178 2.26 2.96 -30.15
CA LEU A 178 1.71 4.06 -30.96
C LEU A 178 2.35 5.42 -30.63
N LYS A 179 2.74 5.68 -29.37
CA LYS A 179 3.54 6.85 -29.00
C LYS A 179 4.92 6.89 -29.68
N LYS A 180 5.59 5.74 -29.82
CA LYS A 180 6.92 5.64 -30.45
C LYS A 180 6.83 5.87 -31.95
N GLU A 181 5.83 5.26 -32.61
CA GLU A 181 5.53 5.53 -34.02
C GLU A 181 5.23 7.02 -34.25
N LEU A 182 4.38 7.61 -33.40
CA LEU A 182 4.05 9.04 -33.48
C LEU A 182 5.24 9.97 -33.20
N ALA A 183 6.24 9.54 -32.43
CA ALA A 183 7.47 10.29 -32.19
C ALA A 183 8.48 10.16 -33.34
N TYR A 184 8.45 9.05 -34.10
CA TYR A 184 9.30 8.85 -35.28
C TYR A 184 8.73 9.53 -36.54
N LEU A 185 7.41 9.61 -36.67
CA LEU A 185 6.73 10.11 -37.87
C LEU A 185 7.15 11.54 -38.30
N PRO A 186 7.35 12.53 -37.39
CA PRO A 186 7.86 13.85 -37.76
C PRO A 186 9.26 13.79 -38.36
N LEU A 187 10.19 13.06 -37.75
CA LEU A 187 11.56 12.89 -38.25
C LEU A 187 11.59 12.27 -39.66
N HIS A 188 10.67 11.35 -39.95
CA HIS A 188 10.53 10.78 -41.29
C HIS A 188 9.94 11.78 -42.31
N LEU A 189 9.00 12.63 -41.89
CA LEU A 189 8.46 13.72 -42.71
C LEU A 189 9.52 14.80 -42.98
N ASP A 190 10.32 15.18 -41.99
CA ASP A 190 11.41 16.15 -42.11
C ASP A 190 12.49 15.64 -43.10
N LEU A 191 12.82 14.34 -43.03
CA LEU A 191 13.72 13.70 -43.99
C LEU A 191 13.16 13.69 -45.41
N LEU A 192 11.87 13.34 -45.59
CA LEU A 192 11.20 13.39 -46.89
C LEU A 192 11.13 14.82 -47.46
N HIS A 193 10.85 15.81 -46.60
CA HIS A 193 10.80 17.22 -46.98
C HIS A 193 12.19 17.74 -47.38
N GLY A 194 13.24 17.38 -46.64
CA GLY A 194 14.63 17.69 -46.99
C GLY A 194 15.05 17.11 -48.34
N MET A 195 14.74 15.83 -48.61
CA MET A 195 15.01 15.22 -49.91
C MET A 195 14.22 15.88 -51.04
N ALA A 196 12.95 16.22 -50.82
CA ALA A 196 12.15 16.95 -51.81
C ALA A 196 12.72 18.35 -52.10
N GLY A 197 13.24 19.05 -51.09
CA GLY A 197 13.95 20.33 -51.26
C GLY A 197 15.23 20.21 -52.09
N VAL A 198 16.03 19.16 -51.86
CA VAL A 198 17.23 18.87 -52.68
C VAL A 198 16.85 18.61 -54.14
N TYR A 199 15.89 17.71 -54.40
CA TYR A 199 15.45 17.42 -55.78
C TYR A 199 14.82 18.64 -56.48
N HIS A 200 14.19 19.55 -55.73
CA HIS A 200 13.68 20.81 -56.29
C HIS A 200 14.81 21.74 -56.71
N GLY A 201 15.86 21.89 -55.89
CA GLY A 201 17.04 22.68 -56.24
C GLY A 201 17.84 22.10 -57.40
N GLU A 202 18.04 20.78 -57.44
CA GLU A 202 18.68 20.08 -58.58
C GLU A 202 17.91 20.30 -59.90
N LEU A 203 16.58 20.41 -59.83
CA LEU A 203 15.73 20.72 -60.99
C LEU A 203 15.85 22.19 -61.42
N GLU A 204 15.83 23.14 -60.47
CA GLU A 204 16.02 24.57 -60.76
C GLU A 204 17.39 24.85 -61.38
N ASP A 205 18.47 24.24 -60.85
CA ASP A 205 19.81 24.31 -61.43
C ASP A 205 19.83 23.74 -62.86
N MET A 206 19.16 22.62 -63.12
CA MET A 206 19.06 22.04 -64.47
C MET A 206 18.28 22.93 -65.45
N GLU A 207 17.19 23.56 -65.01
CA GLU A 207 16.44 24.52 -65.81
C GLU A 207 17.27 25.77 -66.14
N LEU A 208 18.04 26.30 -65.18
CA LEU A 208 18.98 27.40 -65.40
C LEU A 208 20.08 27.03 -66.41
N MET A 209 20.70 25.84 -66.27
CA MET A 209 21.68 25.34 -67.24
C MET A 209 21.08 25.18 -68.64
N ALA A 210 19.83 24.71 -68.75
CA ALA A 210 19.14 24.60 -70.04
C ALA A 210 18.85 25.97 -70.67
N LEU A 211 18.44 26.96 -69.87
CA LEU A 211 18.23 28.33 -70.33
C LEU A 211 19.53 29.00 -70.81
N ASP A 212 20.65 28.80 -70.12
CA ASP A 212 21.95 29.35 -70.54
C ASP A 212 22.53 28.63 -71.76
N ALA A 213 22.33 27.31 -71.87
CA ALA A 213 22.64 26.57 -73.10
C ALA A 213 21.83 27.07 -74.30
N LEU A 214 20.55 27.42 -74.12
CA LEU A 214 19.72 28.02 -75.16
C LEU A 214 20.20 29.43 -75.55
N LYS A 215 20.60 30.28 -74.58
CA LYS A 215 21.20 31.60 -74.84
C LYS A 215 22.49 31.46 -75.66
N ALA A 216 23.41 30.58 -75.26
CA ALA A 216 24.66 30.32 -75.97
C ALA A 216 24.44 29.77 -77.39
N ASN A 217 23.43 28.91 -77.58
CA ASN A 217 23.03 28.38 -78.88
C ASN A 217 22.47 29.50 -79.80
N ASN A 218 21.73 30.45 -79.25
CA ASN A 218 21.23 31.60 -80.01
C ASN A 218 22.36 32.59 -80.38
N ILE A 219 23.27 32.90 -79.45
CA ILE A 219 24.46 33.73 -79.73
C ILE A 219 25.31 33.10 -80.84
N THR A 220 25.63 31.82 -80.75
CA THR A 220 26.45 31.13 -81.77
C THR A 220 25.74 31.03 -83.13
N LYS A 221 24.40 30.97 -83.17
CA LYS A 221 23.63 31.13 -84.43
C LYS A 221 23.73 32.54 -85.01
N GLU A 222 23.63 33.58 -84.19
CA GLU A 222 23.75 34.98 -84.64
C GLU A 222 25.17 35.29 -85.16
N GLU A 223 26.20 34.79 -84.48
CA GLU A 223 27.59 34.86 -84.91
C GLU A 223 27.84 34.08 -86.21
N LEU A 224 27.31 32.86 -86.34
CA LEU A 224 27.42 32.07 -87.56
C LEU A 224 26.69 32.75 -88.73
N ALA A 225 25.49 33.28 -88.51
CA ALA A 225 24.74 34.05 -89.51
C ALA A 225 25.40 35.39 -89.86
N LYS A 226 26.26 35.93 -88.99
CA LYS A 226 27.13 37.09 -89.30
C LYS A 226 28.32 36.67 -90.15
N LEU A 227 29.04 35.63 -89.73
CA LEU A 227 30.18 35.07 -90.47
C LEU A 227 29.78 34.60 -91.88
N GLU A 228 28.60 34.00 -92.04
CA GLU A 228 28.06 33.61 -93.34
C GLU A 228 27.82 34.82 -94.26
N ARG A 229 27.24 35.91 -93.74
CA ARG A 229 27.05 37.16 -94.50
C ARG A 229 28.38 37.79 -94.91
N GLU A 230 29.36 37.80 -94.00
CA GLU A 230 30.72 38.31 -94.28
C GLU A 230 31.43 37.44 -95.33
N PHE A 231 31.35 36.11 -95.21
CA PHE A 231 31.90 35.16 -96.18
C PHE A 231 31.21 35.25 -97.56
N LEU A 232 29.89 35.46 -97.62
CA LEU A 232 29.16 35.67 -98.87
C LEU A 232 29.59 36.98 -99.53
N ALA A 233 29.70 38.08 -98.78
CA ALA A 233 30.20 39.36 -99.30
C ALA A 233 31.65 39.26 -99.80
N GLU A 234 32.52 38.55 -99.07
CA GLU A 234 33.90 38.30 -99.51
C GLU A 234 33.94 37.40 -100.75
N ARG A 235 33.11 36.35 -100.80
CA ARG A 235 32.97 35.46 -101.97
C ARG A 235 32.47 36.23 -103.20
N GLU A 236 31.53 37.16 -103.04
CA GLU A 236 31.14 38.06 -104.13
C GLU A 236 32.29 38.98 -104.57
N LEU A 237 33.05 39.56 -103.63
CA LEU A 237 34.20 40.41 -103.95
C LEU A 237 35.28 39.62 -104.71
N ARG A 238 35.60 38.41 -104.25
CA ARG A 238 36.47 37.45 -104.94
C ARG A 238 35.91 37.09 -106.33
N HIS A 239 34.61 36.80 -106.46
CA HIS A 239 33.99 36.49 -107.76
C HIS A 239 33.99 37.69 -108.72
N ARG A 240 33.72 38.92 -108.25
CA ARG A 240 33.83 40.16 -109.05
C ARG A 240 35.26 40.37 -109.54
N SER A 241 36.24 40.15 -108.66
CA SER A 241 37.67 40.27 -108.97
C SER A 241 38.15 39.20 -109.96
N LEU A 242 37.76 37.93 -109.74
CA LEU A 242 38.05 36.82 -110.65
C LEU A 242 37.29 36.95 -111.98
N ALA A 243 36.10 37.55 -112.02
CA ALA A 243 35.41 37.86 -113.27
C ALA A 243 36.11 38.98 -114.04
N ALA A 244 36.60 40.03 -113.37
CA ALA A 244 37.40 41.08 -114.01
C ALA A 244 38.72 40.54 -114.55
N GLN A 245 39.43 39.70 -113.78
CA GLN A 245 40.60 38.96 -114.26
C GLN A 245 40.24 37.98 -115.37
N LYS A 246 39.10 37.28 -115.29
CA LYS A 246 38.65 36.37 -116.34
C LYS A 246 38.32 37.12 -117.64
N VAL A 247 37.78 38.33 -117.62
CA VAL A 247 37.64 39.14 -118.85
C VAL A 247 38.99 39.46 -119.49
N GLN A 248 40.07 39.59 -118.70
CA GLN A 248 41.44 39.76 -119.20
C GLN A 248 42.03 38.43 -119.71
N ILE A 249 41.82 37.34 -118.97
CA ILE A 249 42.29 35.99 -119.29
C ILE A 249 41.55 35.39 -120.49
N ASP A 250 40.25 35.65 -120.65
CA ASP A 250 39.45 35.24 -121.82
C ASP A 250 39.84 36.06 -123.05
N ARG A 251 40.25 37.32 -122.92
CA ARG A 251 40.89 38.09 -124.02
C ARG A 251 42.24 37.50 -124.43
N LEU A 252 42.95 36.81 -123.53
CA LEU A 252 44.17 36.06 -123.82
C LEU A 252 43.86 34.63 -124.32
N TRP A 253 42.81 33.99 -123.81
CA TRP A 253 42.37 32.67 -124.27
C TRP A 253 41.67 32.72 -125.62
N LEU A 254 41.06 33.84 -126.04
CA LEU A 254 40.61 34.01 -127.42
C LEU A 254 41.80 34.04 -128.41
N LYS A 255 43.01 34.36 -127.94
CA LYS A 255 44.28 34.22 -128.71
C LYS A 255 44.90 32.82 -128.60
N ASN A 256 44.75 32.15 -127.46
CA ASN A 256 45.39 30.84 -127.21
C ASN A 256 44.47 29.64 -127.56
N ALA A 257 43.15 29.82 -127.66
CA ALA A 257 42.19 28.80 -128.11
C ALA A 257 42.33 28.51 -129.61
N SER A 258 42.76 29.51 -130.41
CA SER A 258 43.23 29.31 -131.78
C SER A 258 44.48 28.42 -131.88
N GLU A 259 45.25 28.25 -130.79
CA GLU A 259 46.46 27.41 -130.78
C GLU A 259 46.25 26.03 -130.14
N LYS A 260 45.34 25.89 -129.16
CA LYS A 260 45.24 24.69 -128.31
C LYS A 260 44.17 23.67 -128.72
N HIS A 261 43.91 23.52 -130.02
CA HIS A 261 42.98 22.49 -130.51
C HIS A 261 43.61 21.08 -130.72
N LEU A 262 44.81 20.81 -130.15
CA LEU A 262 45.54 19.53 -130.29
C LEU A 262 45.97 18.88 -128.94
N ARG A 263 45.51 17.62 -128.70
CA ARG A 263 46.05 16.49 -127.85
C ARG A 263 45.63 16.35 -126.33
N ALA A 264 45.12 15.16 -125.89
CA ALA A 264 44.80 14.71 -124.48
C ALA A 264 44.47 13.16 -124.28
N GLN A 265 44.67 12.47 -123.08
CA GLN A 265 44.18 11.07 -122.67
C GLN A 265 44.52 10.56 -121.18
N ALA A 266 43.82 9.57 -120.52
CA ALA A 266 44.18 8.83 -119.21
C ALA A 266 43.31 7.55 -118.75
N ARG A 267 43.70 6.66 -117.76
CA ARG A 267 42.85 5.60 -117.02
C ARG A 267 43.39 4.86 -115.70
N TYR A 268 42.77 3.75 -115.18
CA TYR A 268 42.71 3.23 -113.73
C TYR A 268 42.56 1.64 -113.44
N ASP A 269 42.56 1.19 -112.13
CA ASP A 269 41.92 -0.01 -111.39
C ASP A 269 42.58 -1.47 -111.22
N LEU A 270 42.24 -2.47 -110.30
CA LEU A 270 41.84 -2.63 -108.83
C LEU A 270 41.60 -4.14 -108.28
N ALA A 271 41.67 -4.46 -106.92
CA ALA A 271 40.88 -5.47 -106.04
C ALA A 271 41.32 -6.91 -105.43
N MET A 272 41.06 -7.17 -104.09
CA MET A 272 40.51 -8.33 -103.21
C MET A 272 41.05 -9.85 -103.10
N ASP A 273 40.73 -10.84 -102.17
CA ASP A 273 40.37 -11.07 -100.68
C ASP A 273 40.12 -12.61 -100.21
N PHE A 274 40.04 -13.04 -98.87
CA PHE A 274 39.34 -14.33 -98.34
C PHE A 274 39.79 -15.15 -97.00
N PRO A 275 39.30 -16.42 -96.63
CA PRO A 275 39.05 -17.00 -95.22
C PRO A 275 39.36 -18.55 -94.79
N ALA A 276 39.04 -19.08 -93.54
CA ALA A 276 39.25 -20.52 -93.00
C ALA A 276 38.44 -21.06 -91.71
N LEU A 277 38.47 -22.38 -91.23
CA LEU A 277 37.68 -23.02 -90.05
C LEU A 277 38.17 -24.42 -89.34
N LEU A 278 37.41 -25.17 -88.43
CA LEU A 278 37.85 -25.98 -87.18
C LEU A 278 37.52 -27.58 -86.82
N PRO A 279 36.95 -28.16 -85.65
CA PRO A 279 37.40 -29.41 -84.84
C PRO A 279 36.38 -30.51 -84.19
N GLN A 280 36.73 -31.63 -83.38
CA GLN A 280 35.92 -32.43 -82.27
C GLN A 280 36.31 -33.92 -81.68
N ASP A 281 36.01 -34.29 -80.35
CA ASP A 281 35.61 -35.53 -79.44
C ASP A 281 36.29 -36.89 -78.83
N SER A 282 35.92 -37.24 -77.52
CA SER A 282 35.46 -38.50 -76.71
C SER A 282 36.18 -39.81 -76.04
N LEU A 283 35.90 -40.11 -74.72
CA LEU A 283 35.45 -41.34 -73.85
C LEU A 283 36.16 -42.73 -73.34
N THR A 284 35.87 -43.19 -72.06
CA THR A 284 35.83 -44.59 -71.34
C THR A 284 36.96 -45.29 -70.44
N GLY A 285 36.66 -46.37 -69.60
CA GLY A 285 37.57 -47.14 -68.63
C GLY A 285 37.02 -48.41 -67.82
N THR A 286 37.76 -49.15 -66.91
CA THR A 286 37.27 -50.29 -65.98
C THR A 286 38.28 -51.01 -64.98
N LYS A 287 37.82 -51.56 -63.80
CA LYS A 287 38.18 -52.87 -63.06
C LYS A 287 38.04 -52.88 -61.49
N LEU A 288 37.70 -54.02 -60.83
CA LEU A 288 37.64 -54.22 -59.35
C LEU A 288 37.51 -55.71 -58.90
N GLU A 289 38.24 -56.20 -57.86
CA GLU A 289 37.79 -57.35 -57.00
C GLU A 289 38.53 -57.55 -55.64
N ALA A 290 39.84 -57.27 -55.55
CA ALA A 290 40.67 -57.60 -54.37
C ALA A 290 40.35 -56.83 -53.05
N THR A 291 39.31 -56.00 -53.03
CA THR A 291 38.99 -55.05 -51.95
C THR A 291 37.97 -55.58 -50.93
N LYS A 292 37.30 -56.69 -51.22
CA LYS A 292 36.01 -57.06 -50.58
C LYS A 292 36.09 -57.35 -49.08
N SER A 293 37.17 -57.96 -48.59
CA SER A 293 37.38 -58.28 -47.17
C SER A 293 37.85 -57.07 -46.35
N GLN A 294 38.70 -56.21 -46.92
CA GLN A 294 39.08 -54.96 -46.30
C GLN A 294 37.87 -54.02 -46.14
N ILE A 295 37.05 -53.91 -47.20
CA ILE A 295 35.77 -53.18 -47.17
C ILE A 295 34.84 -53.70 -46.06
N GLN A 296 34.82 -55.01 -45.74
CA GLN A 296 33.99 -55.54 -44.66
C GLN A 296 34.46 -55.12 -43.27
N HIS A 297 35.77 -55.12 -43.01
CA HIS A 297 36.31 -54.62 -41.72
C HIS A 297 36.13 -53.10 -41.60
N GLU A 298 36.38 -52.35 -42.67
CA GLU A 298 36.15 -50.90 -42.72
C GLU A 298 34.66 -50.54 -42.56
N ALA A 299 33.75 -51.32 -43.15
CA ALA A 299 32.30 -51.19 -42.95
C ALA A 299 31.87 -51.47 -41.51
N GLN A 300 32.49 -52.44 -40.83
CA GLN A 300 32.16 -52.74 -39.42
C GLN A 300 32.68 -51.67 -38.47
N VAL A 301 33.90 -51.16 -38.69
CA VAL A 301 34.46 -50.04 -37.91
C VAL A 301 33.66 -48.76 -38.15
N THR A 302 33.29 -48.44 -39.39
CA THR A 302 32.46 -47.27 -39.69
C THR A 302 31.04 -47.42 -39.13
N ALA A 303 30.44 -48.61 -39.13
CA ALA A 303 29.12 -48.84 -38.52
C ALA A 303 29.11 -48.57 -37.01
N GLU A 304 30.11 -49.05 -36.26
CA GLU A 304 30.21 -48.75 -34.82
C GLU A 304 30.55 -47.27 -34.55
N VAL A 305 31.31 -46.61 -35.45
CA VAL A 305 31.53 -45.15 -35.42
C VAL A 305 30.25 -44.36 -35.64
N GLU A 306 29.45 -44.67 -36.67
CA GLU A 306 28.18 -43.97 -36.91
C GLU A 306 27.15 -44.25 -35.81
N LYS A 307 27.18 -45.44 -35.20
CA LYS A 307 26.38 -45.80 -34.01
C LYS A 307 26.78 -44.98 -32.77
N ALA A 308 28.09 -44.77 -32.54
CA ALA A 308 28.57 -43.89 -31.47
C ALA A 308 28.21 -42.41 -31.73
N LYS A 309 28.36 -41.94 -32.97
CA LYS A 309 27.91 -40.61 -33.41
C LYS A 309 26.41 -40.40 -33.20
N ALA A 310 25.58 -41.38 -33.56
CA ALA A 310 24.13 -41.33 -33.41
C ALA A 310 23.72 -41.27 -31.93
N ALA A 311 24.35 -42.07 -31.07
CA ALA A 311 24.11 -42.07 -29.62
C ALA A 311 24.43 -40.70 -28.97
N VAL A 312 25.48 -40.01 -29.44
CA VAL A 312 25.92 -38.69 -28.94
C VAL A 312 25.39 -37.52 -29.82
N GLN A 313 24.57 -37.85 -30.82
CA GLN A 313 23.94 -36.95 -31.81
C GLN A 313 24.90 -35.99 -32.55
N CYS A 314 26.14 -36.41 -32.82
CA CYS A 314 27.19 -35.58 -33.42
C CYS A 314 27.59 -36.04 -34.83
N SER A 315 27.95 -35.10 -35.70
CA SER A 315 28.25 -35.40 -37.11
C SER A 315 29.69 -35.85 -37.35
N ARG A 316 30.66 -35.38 -36.53
CA ARG A 316 32.09 -35.67 -36.69
C ARG A 316 32.62 -36.49 -35.52
N LEU A 317 33.59 -37.36 -35.80
CA LEU A 317 34.25 -38.21 -34.81
C LEU A 317 34.83 -37.41 -33.63
N TRP A 318 35.51 -36.30 -33.94
CA TRP A 318 36.20 -35.45 -32.97
C TRP A 318 35.24 -34.77 -31.97
N ASP A 319 33.96 -34.61 -32.36
CA ASP A 319 32.94 -33.95 -31.54
C ASP A 319 32.44 -34.84 -30.39
N ILE A 320 32.61 -36.17 -30.49
CA ILE A 320 32.10 -37.16 -29.50
C ILE A 320 32.63 -36.83 -28.10
N THR A 321 33.94 -36.67 -27.95
CA THR A 321 34.58 -36.39 -26.66
C THR A 321 34.13 -35.04 -26.08
N GLY A 322 33.99 -34.02 -26.93
CA GLY A 322 33.51 -32.69 -26.51
C GLY A 322 32.07 -32.72 -26.02
N ARG A 323 31.20 -33.48 -26.71
CA ARG A 323 29.80 -33.64 -26.31
C ARG A 323 29.61 -34.49 -25.07
N LEU A 324 30.36 -35.59 -24.91
CA LEU A 324 30.32 -36.39 -23.68
C LEU A 324 30.76 -35.56 -22.46
N LEU A 325 31.79 -34.71 -22.61
CA LEU A 325 32.24 -33.81 -21.54
C LEU A 325 31.22 -32.69 -21.26
N ALA A 326 30.57 -32.14 -22.29
CA ALA A 326 29.47 -31.18 -22.12
C ALA A 326 28.23 -31.82 -21.44
N GLN A 327 27.89 -33.06 -21.81
CA GLN A 327 26.82 -33.83 -21.17
C GLN A 327 27.16 -34.10 -19.70
N GLN A 328 28.40 -34.49 -19.38
CA GLN A 328 28.86 -34.72 -18.00
C GLN A 328 28.77 -33.45 -17.13
N LYS A 329 29.10 -32.28 -17.70
CA LYS A 329 28.88 -30.99 -17.01
C LYS A 329 27.40 -30.70 -16.78
N SER A 330 26.58 -30.84 -17.82
CA SER A 330 25.14 -30.63 -17.72
C SER A 330 24.47 -31.59 -16.72
N THR A 331 24.92 -32.85 -16.59
CA THR A 331 24.43 -33.75 -15.54
C THR A 331 24.85 -33.30 -14.14
N ALA A 332 26.09 -32.82 -13.95
CA ALA A 332 26.54 -32.31 -12.65
C ALA A 332 25.80 -31.01 -12.24
N GLU A 333 25.54 -30.11 -13.20
CA GLU A 333 24.73 -28.90 -13.00
C GLU A 333 23.27 -29.26 -12.64
N LEU A 334 22.69 -30.28 -13.28
CA LEU A 334 21.37 -30.80 -12.95
C LEU A 334 21.33 -31.47 -11.57
N GLU A 335 22.34 -32.26 -11.20
CA GLU A 335 22.48 -32.87 -9.87
C GLU A 335 22.58 -31.81 -8.77
N GLN A 336 23.36 -30.74 -8.99
CA GLN A 336 23.42 -29.60 -8.08
C GLN A 336 22.05 -28.93 -7.94
N HIS A 337 21.38 -28.60 -9.05
CA HIS A 337 20.06 -27.96 -9.00
C HIS A 337 18.98 -28.85 -8.37
N ILE A 338 19.07 -30.18 -8.51
CA ILE A 338 18.21 -31.12 -7.79
C ILE A 338 18.46 -31.01 -6.28
N GLY A 339 19.73 -31.01 -5.85
CA GLY A 339 20.13 -30.82 -4.45
C GLY A 339 19.57 -29.51 -3.86
N GLU A 340 19.82 -28.38 -4.54
CA GLU A 340 19.27 -27.09 -4.14
C GLU A 340 17.73 -27.08 -4.05
N CYS A 341 17.04 -27.76 -4.96
CA CYS A 341 15.58 -27.87 -4.94
C CYS A 341 15.09 -28.78 -3.79
N GLU A 342 15.83 -29.84 -3.45
CA GLU A 342 15.55 -30.69 -2.30
C GLU A 342 15.75 -29.92 -0.98
N GLU A 343 16.80 -29.11 -0.86
CA GLU A 343 17.03 -28.21 0.29
C GLU A 343 15.92 -27.17 0.42
N LYS A 344 15.58 -26.45 -0.65
CA LYS A 344 14.46 -25.49 -0.69
C LYS A 344 13.14 -26.16 -0.29
N ARG A 345 12.89 -27.40 -0.74
CA ARG A 345 11.72 -28.23 -0.37
C ARG A 345 11.76 -28.66 1.11
N GLN A 346 12.91 -28.93 1.69
CA GLN A 346 13.06 -29.23 3.12
C GLN A 346 12.82 -27.99 3.99
N ALA A 347 13.41 -26.84 3.62
CA ALA A 347 13.21 -25.57 4.31
C ALA A 347 11.72 -25.13 4.30
N LEU A 348 11.04 -25.26 3.15
CA LEU A 348 9.61 -24.99 3.05
C LEU A 348 8.76 -25.96 3.88
N LYS A 349 9.12 -27.25 3.98
CA LYS A 349 8.47 -28.22 4.88
C LYS A 349 8.69 -27.87 6.36
N ALA A 350 9.84 -27.33 6.74
CA ALA A 350 10.10 -26.87 8.10
C ALA A 350 9.29 -25.61 8.44
N MET A 351 9.28 -24.63 7.54
CA MET A 351 8.47 -23.41 7.66
C MET A 351 6.97 -23.72 7.74
N LEU A 352 6.48 -24.67 6.95
CA LEU A 352 5.08 -25.09 6.99
C LEU A 352 4.70 -25.66 8.36
N LYS A 353 5.55 -26.50 8.97
CA LYS A 353 5.32 -27.03 10.33
C LYS A 353 5.36 -25.95 11.42
N ASP A 354 6.25 -24.99 11.29
CA ASP A 354 6.30 -23.82 12.19
C ASP A 354 5.03 -22.96 12.09
N LEU A 355 4.50 -22.77 10.88
CA LEU A 355 3.22 -22.08 10.65
C LEU A 355 2.02 -22.89 11.15
N GLU A 356 2.00 -24.22 10.98
CA GLU A 356 0.98 -25.12 11.55
C GLU A 356 0.99 -25.05 13.09
N LEU A 357 2.18 -25.04 13.71
CA LEU A 357 2.33 -24.91 15.17
C LEU A 357 1.84 -23.54 15.65
N LYS A 358 2.22 -22.45 14.97
CA LYS A 358 1.71 -21.09 15.26
C LYS A 358 0.19 -20.99 15.06
N GLN A 359 -0.37 -21.66 14.06
CA GLN A 359 -1.81 -21.72 13.86
C GLN A 359 -2.51 -22.51 14.99
N ALA A 360 -1.91 -23.61 15.46
CA ALA A 360 -2.41 -24.35 16.61
C ALA A 360 -2.33 -23.50 17.90
N GLU A 361 -1.23 -22.78 18.15
CA GLU A 361 -1.14 -21.82 19.25
C GLU A 361 -2.24 -20.76 19.18
N LEU A 362 -2.47 -20.15 18.01
CA LEU A 362 -3.52 -19.13 17.84
C LEU A 362 -4.94 -19.70 17.98
N LYS A 363 -5.14 -20.97 17.61
CA LYS A 363 -6.44 -21.67 17.71
C LYS A 363 -6.75 -22.18 19.12
N PHE A 364 -5.74 -22.51 19.92
CA PHE A 364 -5.88 -23.09 21.26
C PHE A 364 -5.47 -22.17 22.41
N ARG A 365 -4.86 -21.00 22.14
CA ARG A 365 -4.88 -19.87 23.08
C ARG A 365 -6.35 -19.55 23.37
N GLN A 366 -6.68 -19.42 24.65
CA GLN A 366 -7.93 -18.80 25.05
C GLN A 366 -8.01 -17.42 24.39
N PRO A 367 -9.18 -16.98 23.88
CA PRO A 367 -9.33 -15.63 23.37
C PRO A 367 -8.89 -14.66 24.48
N PRO A 368 -7.92 -13.75 24.23
CA PRO A 368 -7.47 -12.82 25.25
C PRO A 368 -8.69 -12.05 25.77
N SER A 369 -8.80 -11.89 27.09
CA SER A 369 -9.99 -11.26 27.66
C SER A 369 -10.20 -9.89 27.02
N ALA A 370 -11.46 -9.46 26.89
CA ALA A 370 -11.77 -8.21 26.16
C ALA A 370 -11.02 -6.98 26.69
N ILE A 371 -10.48 -7.05 27.92
CA ILE A 371 -9.59 -6.07 28.54
C ILE A 371 -8.19 -6.06 27.88
N SER A 372 -7.56 -7.22 27.65
CA SER A 372 -6.22 -7.27 27.04
C SER A 372 -6.25 -6.98 25.54
N CYS A 373 -7.29 -7.41 24.82
CA CYS A 373 -7.51 -6.97 23.44
C CYS A 373 -7.63 -5.44 23.35
N ARG A 374 -8.41 -4.80 24.23
CA ARG A 374 -8.54 -3.33 24.28
C ARG A 374 -7.24 -2.62 24.65
N ARG A 375 -6.42 -3.19 25.54
CA ARG A 375 -5.10 -2.62 25.88
C ARG A 375 -4.16 -2.63 24.67
N LEU A 376 -4.04 -3.77 23.99
CA LEU A 376 -3.27 -3.89 22.76
C LEU A 376 -3.79 -2.94 21.65
N GLU A 377 -5.12 -2.80 21.53
CA GLU A 377 -5.77 -1.85 20.62
C GLU A 377 -5.40 -0.39 20.95
N THR A 378 -5.34 -0.01 22.23
CA THR A 378 -4.88 1.34 22.63
C THR A 378 -3.38 1.54 22.43
N GLU A 379 -2.55 0.55 22.75
CA GLU A 379 -1.08 0.58 22.57
C GLU A 379 -0.72 0.73 21.09
N LEU A 380 -1.37 -0.03 20.21
CA LEU A 380 -1.21 0.07 18.76
C LEU A 380 -1.69 1.42 18.20
N ARG A 381 -2.78 2.00 18.72
CA ARG A 381 -3.19 3.37 18.35
C ARG A 381 -2.17 4.42 18.78
N THR A 382 -1.63 4.34 19.99
CA THR A 382 -0.60 5.29 20.44
C THR A 382 0.71 5.16 19.67
N SER A 383 1.10 3.93 19.30
CA SER A 383 2.26 3.67 18.44
C SER A 383 2.06 4.22 17.03
N LEU A 384 0.89 3.99 16.43
CA LEU A 384 0.53 4.55 15.12
C LEU A 384 0.60 6.09 15.13
N GLN A 385 0.03 6.75 16.13
CA GLN A 385 0.07 8.22 16.24
C GLN A 385 1.50 8.77 16.42
N GLN A 386 2.38 8.04 17.11
CA GLN A 386 3.79 8.41 17.26
C GLN A 386 4.54 8.25 15.94
N GLU A 387 4.30 7.18 15.18
CA GLU A 387 4.91 6.96 13.87
C GLU A 387 4.37 7.90 12.79
N GLU A 388 3.08 8.25 12.82
CA GLU A 388 2.48 9.28 11.96
C GLU A 388 3.11 10.66 12.22
N ALA A 389 3.29 11.05 13.48
CA ALA A 389 3.97 12.29 13.85
C ALA A 389 5.46 12.28 13.43
N ARG A 390 6.15 11.14 13.61
CA ARG A 390 7.55 10.96 13.20
C ARG A 390 7.71 11.03 11.67
N LEU A 391 6.78 10.45 10.92
CA LEU A 391 6.72 10.52 9.47
C LEU A 391 6.49 11.96 8.98
N GLU A 392 5.58 12.70 9.60
CA GLU A 392 5.29 14.09 9.20
C GLU A 392 6.44 15.04 9.55
N GLN A 393 7.12 14.83 10.68
CA GLN A 393 8.38 15.52 11.00
C GLN A 393 9.47 15.24 9.94
N ALA A 394 9.62 13.98 9.53
CA ALA A 394 10.59 13.60 8.50
C ALA A 394 10.26 14.20 7.12
N ARG A 395 8.97 14.25 6.75
CA ARG A 395 8.49 14.94 5.53
C ARG A 395 8.80 16.44 5.56
N ALA A 396 8.48 17.12 6.67
CA ALA A 396 8.76 18.55 6.83
C ALA A 396 10.27 18.87 6.79
N GLN A 397 11.11 17.98 7.32
CA GLN A 397 12.57 18.09 7.19
C GLN A 397 13.04 17.83 5.75
N SER A 398 12.49 16.83 5.07
CA SER A 398 12.80 16.52 3.67
C SER A 398 12.45 17.67 2.73
N LEU A 399 11.31 18.33 2.95
CA LEU A 399 10.89 19.50 2.16
C LEU A 399 11.89 20.65 2.32
N ARG A 400 12.23 21.01 3.56
CA ARG A 400 13.22 22.07 3.85
C ARG A 400 14.60 21.76 3.27
N ASN A 401 15.02 20.50 3.30
CA ASN A 401 16.28 20.08 2.68
C ASN A 401 16.24 20.21 1.15
N GLN A 402 15.09 19.96 0.52
CA GLN A 402 14.90 20.14 -0.92
C GLN A 402 14.86 21.62 -1.32
N GLU A 403 14.16 22.46 -0.54
CA GLU A 403 14.17 23.93 -0.69
C GLU A 403 15.60 24.49 -0.56
N LEU A 404 16.36 24.03 0.43
CA LEU A 404 17.75 24.40 0.67
C LEU A 404 18.67 23.94 -0.48
N LEU A 405 18.49 22.72 -0.98
CA LEU A 405 19.25 22.20 -2.13
C LEU A 405 19.01 23.05 -3.38
N LEU A 406 17.75 23.33 -3.71
CA LEU A 406 17.39 24.18 -4.85
C LEU A 406 17.98 25.59 -4.72
N LEU A 407 18.05 26.16 -3.50
CA LEU A 407 18.71 27.45 -3.26
C LEU A 407 20.22 27.38 -3.49
N PHE A 408 20.89 26.30 -3.09
CA PHE A 408 22.32 26.09 -3.38
C PHE A 408 22.58 25.86 -4.88
N GLU A 409 21.80 25.02 -5.55
CA GLU A 409 21.91 24.74 -6.99
C GLU A 409 21.75 26.04 -7.81
N ASN A 410 20.69 26.80 -7.55
CA ASN A 410 20.48 28.10 -8.21
C ASN A 410 21.58 29.11 -7.86
N GLY A 411 22.10 29.11 -6.62
CA GLY A 411 23.21 29.97 -6.21
C GLY A 411 24.52 29.66 -6.95
N ILE A 412 24.83 28.37 -7.10
CA ILE A 412 26.01 27.88 -7.82
C ILE A 412 25.88 28.14 -9.32
N ASP A 413 24.70 27.92 -9.93
CA ASP A 413 24.47 28.22 -11.34
C ASP A 413 24.56 29.74 -11.63
N ASN A 414 24.02 30.59 -10.75
CA ASN A 414 24.18 32.04 -10.87
C ASN A 414 25.64 32.49 -10.75
N LEU A 415 26.44 31.84 -9.91
CA LEU A 415 27.86 32.12 -9.77
C LEU A 415 28.65 31.63 -11.00
N PHE A 416 28.34 30.41 -11.47
CA PHE A 416 28.94 29.79 -12.65
C PHE A 416 28.76 30.65 -13.90
N ILE A 417 27.52 31.10 -14.17
CA ILE A 417 27.21 31.98 -15.31
C ILE A 417 28.00 33.28 -15.24
N ARG A 418 28.14 33.89 -14.04
CA ARG A 418 28.90 35.15 -13.84
C ARG A 418 30.41 34.98 -14.02
N LEU A 419 30.95 33.79 -13.76
CA LEU A 419 32.37 33.46 -13.90
C LEU A 419 32.72 32.79 -15.24
N TYR A 420 31.72 32.49 -16.09
CA TYR A 420 31.90 31.72 -17.32
C TYR A 420 32.88 32.41 -18.29
N GLY A 421 32.63 33.68 -18.63
CA GLY A 421 33.46 34.50 -19.52
C GLY A 421 34.75 35.06 -18.90
N ILE A 422 35.43 34.29 -18.05
CA ILE A 422 36.69 34.66 -17.40
C ILE A 422 37.73 33.61 -17.71
N ASP A 423 38.67 33.93 -18.59
CA ASP A 423 39.69 32.99 -19.03
C ASP A 423 40.73 32.71 -17.92
N VAL A 424 41.09 31.44 -17.75
CA VAL A 424 42.13 30.95 -16.83
C VAL A 424 43.18 30.22 -17.67
N PRO A 425 44.49 30.49 -17.55
CA PRO A 425 45.49 30.00 -18.51
C PRO A 425 45.71 28.48 -18.64
N GLU A 426 45.10 27.66 -17.78
CA GLU A 426 45.38 26.21 -17.66
C GLU A 426 44.12 25.32 -17.67
N GLN A 427 42.96 25.84 -18.11
CA GLN A 427 41.67 25.13 -18.01
C GLN A 427 41.12 24.73 -19.40
N ASP A 428 41.11 23.43 -19.72
CA ASP A 428 40.56 22.90 -20.97
C ASP A 428 39.02 23.04 -21.04
N VAL A 429 38.54 24.01 -21.82
CA VAL A 429 37.10 24.37 -21.89
C VAL A 429 36.34 23.50 -22.90
N SER A 430 36.15 22.20 -22.61
CA SER A 430 35.27 21.34 -23.43
C SER A 430 34.66 20.13 -22.69
N VAL A 431 34.17 20.32 -21.47
CA VAL A 431 33.30 19.34 -20.78
C VAL A 431 32.00 20.01 -20.35
N GLU A 432 30.86 19.38 -20.66
CA GLU A 432 29.55 19.81 -20.14
C GLU A 432 29.47 19.49 -18.64
N LEU A 433 29.87 20.44 -17.79
CA LEU A 433 29.78 20.34 -16.32
C LEU A 433 28.31 20.19 -15.89
N LYS A 434 27.95 18.98 -15.47
CA LYS A 434 26.56 18.57 -15.19
C LYS A 434 26.31 18.38 -13.69
N GLY A 435 27.34 18.06 -12.92
CA GLY A 435 27.29 18.00 -11.46
C GLY A 435 27.35 19.37 -10.80
N VAL A 436 26.61 19.53 -9.70
CA VAL A 436 26.62 20.74 -8.87
C VAL A 436 28.02 20.96 -8.26
N ASP A 437 28.65 19.88 -7.79
CA ASP A 437 30.02 19.90 -7.24
C ASP A 437 31.06 20.29 -8.31
N GLU A 438 30.88 19.83 -9.56
CA GLU A 438 31.77 20.15 -10.68
C GLU A 438 31.74 21.65 -11.00
N LYS A 439 30.53 22.23 -11.05
CA LYS A 439 30.32 23.67 -11.22
C LYS A 439 30.86 24.48 -10.05
N LEU A 440 30.73 23.98 -8.81
CA LEU A 440 31.25 24.63 -7.62
C LEU A 440 32.79 24.68 -7.62
N GLN A 441 33.46 23.57 -7.96
CA GLN A 441 34.92 23.51 -8.09
C GLN A 441 35.43 24.43 -9.22
N TYR A 442 34.72 24.50 -10.35
CA TYR A 442 34.99 25.44 -11.43
C TYR A 442 34.89 26.90 -10.96
N CYS A 443 33.85 27.23 -10.19
CA CYS A 443 33.68 28.56 -9.60
C CYS A 443 34.83 28.89 -8.62
N GLU A 444 35.21 27.94 -7.76
CA GLU A 444 36.31 28.10 -6.80
C GLU A 444 37.62 28.41 -7.52
N GLN A 445 38.02 27.61 -8.51
CA GLN A 445 39.26 27.82 -9.28
C GLN A 445 39.30 29.21 -9.93
N LYS A 446 38.17 29.66 -10.52
CA LYS A 446 38.07 30.99 -11.12
C LYS A 446 38.12 32.12 -10.10
N LEU A 447 37.48 31.96 -8.93
CA LEU A 447 37.56 32.93 -7.85
C LEU A 447 38.98 33.03 -7.27
N GLN A 448 39.69 31.92 -7.10
CA GLN A 448 41.08 31.91 -6.65
C GLN A 448 41.99 32.63 -7.66
N HIS A 449 41.84 32.38 -8.96
CA HIS A 449 42.56 33.12 -10.02
C HIS A 449 42.23 34.63 -9.99
N LEU A 450 40.96 35.01 -9.82
CA LEU A 450 40.58 36.43 -9.69
C LEU A 450 41.20 37.09 -8.45
N VAL A 451 41.24 36.42 -7.30
CA VAL A 451 41.87 36.95 -6.09
C VAL A 451 43.37 37.19 -6.31
N GLN A 452 44.08 36.25 -6.96
CA GLN A 452 45.50 36.43 -7.33
C GLN A 452 45.68 37.58 -8.34
N ARG A 453 44.78 37.72 -9.32
CA ARG A 453 44.82 38.78 -10.34
C ARG A 453 44.47 40.16 -9.78
N VAL A 454 43.67 40.24 -8.71
CA VAL A 454 43.39 41.48 -7.97
C VAL A 454 44.55 41.83 -7.03
N ALA A 455 45.14 40.84 -6.36
CA ALA A 455 46.32 41.04 -5.50
C ALA A 455 47.59 41.47 -6.25
N SER A 456 47.65 41.25 -7.57
CA SER A 456 48.75 41.69 -8.44
C SER A 456 48.49 43.03 -9.15
N LEU A 457 47.31 43.64 -8.99
CA LEU A 457 47.03 45.00 -9.46
C LEU A 457 47.55 46.04 -8.43
N PRO A 458 48.24 47.12 -8.87
CA PRO A 458 48.60 48.21 -7.98
C PRO A 458 47.34 48.93 -7.47
N ALA A 459 47.40 49.44 -6.23
CA ALA A 459 46.25 50.04 -5.56
C ALA A 459 45.61 51.18 -6.39
N PRO A 460 44.29 51.13 -6.67
CA PRO A 460 43.70 52.01 -7.67
C PRO A 460 43.41 53.41 -7.11
N SER A 461 43.96 54.43 -7.77
CA SER A 461 43.76 55.85 -7.43
C SER A 461 42.41 56.39 -7.93
N TYR A 462 41.31 55.84 -7.41
CA TYR A 462 39.96 56.36 -7.66
C TYR A 462 39.66 57.63 -6.83
N SER A 463 40.15 58.78 -7.28
CA SER A 463 39.53 60.06 -6.91
C SER A 463 38.25 60.24 -7.74
N PRO A 464 37.08 60.51 -7.13
CA PRO A 464 35.82 60.76 -7.83
C PRO A 464 35.72 62.22 -8.31
N ASP A 465 36.76 62.75 -8.96
CA ASP A 465 36.78 64.09 -9.54
C ASP A 465 35.98 64.14 -10.86
N GLU A 466 35.06 65.11 -10.98
CA GLU A 466 34.35 65.38 -12.24
C GLU A 466 35.29 65.91 -13.34
N ASP A 467 36.52 66.32 -13.00
CA ASP A 467 37.58 66.72 -13.94
C ASP A 467 38.27 65.53 -14.65
N ASN A 468 38.02 64.29 -14.22
CA ASN A 468 38.60 63.11 -14.87
C ASN A 468 37.91 62.83 -16.22
N GLU A 469 38.50 63.33 -17.30
CA GLU A 469 37.96 63.30 -18.65
C GLU A 469 37.58 61.88 -19.14
N ILE A 470 38.29 60.84 -18.68
CA ILE A 470 37.98 59.43 -19.01
C ILE A 470 36.67 59.00 -18.34
N PHE A 471 36.49 59.32 -17.05
CA PHE A 471 35.26 59.04 -16.31
C PHE A 471 34.06 59.78 -16.92
N VAL A 472 34.25 61.06 -17.30
CA VAL A 472 33.22 61.85 -18.01
C VAL A 472 32.87 61.23 -19.36
N LYS A 473 33.85 60.77 -20.15
CA LYS A 473 33.61 60.09 -21.43
C LYS A 473 32.84 58.79 -21.26
N VAL A 474 33.22 57.94 -20.29
CA VAL A 474 32.52 56.67 -20.00
C VAL A 474 31.10 56.92 -19.50
N ARG A 475 30.90 57.87 -18.56
CA ARG A 475 29.55 58.26 -18.09
C ARG A 475 28.66 58.72 -19.24
N ASN A 476 29.15 59.66 -20.06
CA ASN A 476 28.37 60.25 -21.15
C ASN A 476 28.15 59.25 -22.31
N PHE A 477 28.95 58.18 -22.41
CA PHE A 477 28.69 57.04 -23.29
C PHE A 477 27.57 56.16 -22.72
N LEU A 478 27.67 55.78 -21.44
CA LEU A 478 26.66 54.95 -20.75
C LEU A 478 25.27 55.60 -20.78
N GLU A 479 25.15 56.88 -20.43
CA GLU A 479 23.86 57.61 -20.52
C GLU A 479 23.25 57.55 -21.94
N LYS A 480 24.09 57.60 -22.99
CA LYS A 480 23.63 57.50 -24.40
C LYS A 480 23.26 56.08 -24.85
N THR A 481 23.87 55.04 -24.28
CA THR A 481 23.44 53.65 -24.53
C THR A 481 22.19 53.31 -23.74
N THR A 482 22.10 53.72 -22.47
CA THR A 482 20.91 53.51 -21.63
C THR A 482 19.65 54.16 -22.24
N ALA A 483 19.78 55.34 -22.85
CA ALA A 483 18.69 56.01 -23.57
C ALA A 483 18.34 55.40 -24.95
N ARG A 484 19.02 54.34 -25.40
CA ARG A 484 18.78 53.62 -26.66
C ARG A 484 18.42 52.15 -26.48
N GLU A 485 18.55 51.62 -25.26
CA GLU A 485 18.32 50.23 -24.91
C GLU A 485 16.81 49.95 -24.78
N PRO A 486 16.19 49.12 -25.66
CA PRO A 486 14.74 48.92 -25.66
C PRO A 486 14.22 48.13 -24.46
N GLN A 487 15.09 47.58 -23.61
CA GLN A 487 14.73 46.80 -22.42
C GLN A 487 14.68 47.64 -21.13
N ASN A 488 15.00 48.94 -21.17
CA ASN A 488 14.96 49.79 -19.97
C ASN A 488 13.51 50.18 -19.62
N LEU A 489 12.92 49.41 -18.71
CA LEU A 489 11.49 49.49 -18.39
C LEU A 489 11.11 50.70 -17.51
N LYS A 490 10.33 51.60 -18.12
CA LYS A 490 9.18 52.35 -17.58
C LYS A 490 9.22 52.70 -16.07
N ILE A 491 9.62 53.94 -15.78
CA ILE A 491 9.21 54.66 -14.55
C ILE A 491 8.19 55.72 -14.98
N SER A 492 6.90 55.49 -14.72
CA SER A 492 5.86 56.50 -14.92
C SER A 492 5.93 57.55 -13.80
N LEU A 493 5.96 58.82 -14.18
CA LEU A 493 5.86 59.94 -13.25
C LEU A 493 4.39 60.26 -13.00
N GLU A 494 3.98 60.31 -11.73
CA GLU A 494 2.66 60.82 -11.36
C GLU A 494 2.60 62.32 -11.63
N ASP A 495 1.93 62.74 -12.70
CA ASP A 495 1.59 64.14 -12.91
C ASP A 495 0.46 64.56 -11.96
N ILE A 496 0.83 65.19 -10.84
CA ILE A 496 -0.07 65.65 -9.78
C ILE A 496 -0.85 66.92 -10.22
N GLY A 497 -1.17 67.02 -11.51
CA GLY A 497 -1.86 68.13 -12.17
C GLY A 497 -3.23 67.77 -12.78
N SER A 498 -3.52 66.49 -13.02
CA SER A 498 -4.75 66.04 -13.70
C SER A 498 -5.71 65.29 -12.77
N ALA A 499 -6.57 66.02 -12.06
CA ALA A 499 -7.69 65.43 -11.33
C ALA A 499 -8.86 65.12 -12.29
N VAL A 500 -9.54 63.99 -12.03
CA VAL A 500 -10.65 63.40 -12.82
C VAL A 500 -10.18 62.73 -14.13
N GLN A 501 -10.16 61.40 -14.12
CA GLN A 501 -10.29 60.56 -15.31
C GLN A 501 -11.68 59.91 -15.31
N ASP A 502 -12.29 59.80 -16.49
CA ASP A 502 -13.59 59.16 -16.70
C ASP A 502 -13.38 57.64 -16.96
N PRO A 503 -14.08 56.70 -16.27
CA PRO A 503 -13.73 55.27 -16.29
C PRO A 503 -13.83 54.48 -17.61
N PHE A 504 -13.99 55.14 -18.76
CA PHE A 504 -14.20 54.50 -20.07
C PHE A 504 -13.33 55.01 -21.23
N ASP A 505 -12.42 55.97 -21.02
CA ASP A 505 -11.55 56.48 -22.09
C ASP A 505 -10.19 55.76 -22.16
N PHE A 506 -10.15 54.63 -22.89
CA PHE A 506 -8.92 53.90 -23.21
C PHE A 506 -8.12 54.59 -24.33
N ALA A 507 -7.60 55.78 -24.04
CA ALA A 507 -6.70 56.50 -24.94
C ALA A 507 -5.24 56.07 -24.72
N ASP A 508 -4.66 55.34 -25.67
CA ASP A 508 -3.22 55.04 -25.69
C ASP A 508 -2.40 56.33 -25.72
N LYS A 509 -1.70 56.61 -24.62
CA LYS A 509 -0.70 57.68 -24.47
C LYS A 509 0.54 57.16 -23.76
N ASP A 510 1.22 56.21 -24.41
CA ASP A 510 2.51 55.68 -23.97
C ASP A 510 3.64 56.68 -24.35
N ASP A 511 3.56 57.91 -23.81
CA ASP A 511 4.58 58.98 -23.93
C ASP A 511 5.84 58.62 -23.10
N GLY A 512 6.48 57.51 -23.48
CA GLY A 512 7.57 56.86 -22.75
C GLY A 512 8.91 57.57 -22.88
N LEU A 513 9.20 58.50 -21.97
CA LEU A 513 10.50 59.19 -21.90
C LEU A 513 11.43 58.58 -20.83
N VAL A 514 12.62 58.14 -21.24
CA VAL A 514 13.68 57.69 -20.32
C VAL A 514 14.35 58.92 -19.68
N LEU A 515 14.26 59.05 -18.35
CA LEU A 515 14.76 60.22 -17.62
C LEU A 515 16.29 60.29 -17.59
N THR A 516 16.85 61.47 -17.90
CA THR A 516 18.30 61.69 -17.82
C THR A 516 18.75 62.05 -16.40
N ARG A 517 20.06 61.99 -16.13
CA ARG A 517 20.69 62.51 -14.89
C ARG A 517 20.29 63.96 -14.61
N GLU A 518 20.08 64.78 -15.63
CA GLU A 518 19.62 66.16 -15.43
C GLU A 518 18.16 66.24 -15.01
N ASP A 519 17.30 65.38 -15.54
CA ASP A 519 15.86 65.44 -15.25
C ASP A 519 15.54 64.93 -13.85
N ILE A 520 16.27 63.90 -13.41
CA ILE A 520 16.31 63.45 -12.02
C ILE A 520 16.84 64.58 -11.10
N LYS A 521 17.88 65.32 -11.52
CA LYS A 521 18.37 66.50 -10.77
C LYS A 521 17.32 67.64 -10.71
N LYS A 522 16.66 67.96 -11.83
CA LYS A 522 15.59 68.96 -11.91
C LYS A 522 14.42 68.59 -11.00
N GLN A 523 14.00 67.33 -10.98
CA GLN A 523 12.96 66.83 -10.06
C GLN A 523 13.41 66.85 -8.60
N GLY A 524 14.64 66.44 -8.29
CA GLY A 524 15.19 66.54 -6.94
C GLY A 524 15.20 67.99 -6.42
N LEU A 525 15.62 68.94 -7.25
CA LEU A 525 15.53 70.37 -6.96
C LEU A 525 14.08 70.84 -6.78
N HIS A 526 13.14 70.37 -7.61
CA HIS A 526 11.72 70.74 -7.49
C HIS A 526 11.04 70.12 -6.23
N LEU A 527 11.50 68.95 -5.78
CA LEU A 527 11.12 68.33 -4.50
C LEU A 527 11.67 69.10 -3.30
N ILE A 528 12.90 69.59 -3.38
CA ILE A 528 13.50 70.47 -2.37
C ILE A 528 12.76 71.82 -2.35
N GLU A 529 12.52 72.44 -3.51
CA GLU A 529 11.80 73.71 -3.62
C GLU A 529 10.35 73.63 -3.14
N SER A 530 9.60 72.57 -3.47
CA SER A 530 8.22 72.42 -3.00
C SER A 530 8.14 72.25 -1.48
N LYS A 531 9.05 71.48 -0.87
CA LYS A 531 9.17 71.36 0.59
C LYS A 531 9.77 72.59 1.28
N MET A 532 10.47 73.48 0.56
CA MET A 532 10.88 74.79 1.05
C MET A 532 9.76 75.84 0.93
N LYS A 533 8.95 75.80 -0.14
CA LYS A 533 7.85 76.75 -0.39
C LYS A 533 6.66 76.55 0.55
N SER A 534 6.40 75.32 1.01
CA SER A 534 5.36 75.04 2.01
C SER A 534 5.60 75.74 3.36
N GLY A 535 6.85 76.11 3.68
CA GLY A 535 7.20 76.90 4.86
C GLY A 535 6.84 78.41 4.78
N LYS A 536 6.21 78.88 3.69
CA LYS A 536 5.84 80.29 3.49
C LYS A 536 4.35 80.51 3.17
N ARG A 537 3.47 79.90 3.97
CA ARG A 537 2.13 80.46 4.24
C ARG A 537 1.93 80.57 5.76
N LYS A 538 1.54 81.77 6.19
CA LYS A 538 0.96 82.07 7.51
C LYS A 538 -0.54 82.27 7.32
#